data_AF-A0A2H0M7D9-F1
#
_entry.id   AF-A0A2H0M7D9-F1
#
_cell.length_a   1.000
_cell.length_b   1.000
_cell.length_c   1.000
_cell.angle_alpha   90.00
_cell.angle_beta   90.00
_cell.angle_gamma   90.00
#
_symmetry.space_group_name_H-M   'P 1'
#
loop_
_entity.id
_entity.type
_entity.pdbx_description
1 polymer ?
#
loop_
_entity_poly.entity_id
_entity_poly.type
_entity_poly.pdbx_seq_one_letter_code
_entity_poly.pdbx_strand_id
1 'polypeptide(L)'
;MDVHKKFIDVLIRERQGVLYNFISDAKDGLGLTSTSNNFFQQLDQILYTINYLEKLDLINIQKNSDGLFIGNFFDGYKSEETEGEISAFLYLQEKMEERKSWWIEINPGLFRYKSNGYKTDEEKQEYKHLWLTVGSVILTAILTGLFTKLFDIYL
;
A
#
# COMPACT_ATOMS: atom_id res chain seq x y z
N MET A 1 3.42 3.06 12.40
CA MET A 1 2.41 2.69 11.38
C MET A 1 2.99 3.02 10.02
N ASP A 2 2.94 2.08 9.09
CA ASP A 2 3.55 2.19 7.75
C ASP A 2 2.87 3.30 6.91
N VAL A 3 3.63 3.98 6.04
CA VAL A 3 3.17 5.13 5.26
C VAL A 3 1.98 4.78 4.36
N HIS A 4 1.94 3.56 3.81
CA HIS A 4 0.82 3.11 2.99
C HIS A 4 -0.51 3.11 3.76
N LYS A 5 -0.50 2.66 5.02
CA LYS A 5 -1.71 2.62 5.87
C LYS A 5 -2.18 4.02 6.21
N LYS A 6 -1.23 4.90 6.54
CA LYS A 6 -1.51 6.31 6.81
C LYS A 6 -2.08 7.01 5.57
N PHE A 7 -1.54 6.74 4.39
CA PHE A 7 -2.02 7.32 3.14
C PHE A 7 -3.44 6.83 2.80
N ILE A 8 -3.73 5.54 2.98
CA ILE A 8 -5.09 5.00 2.83
C ILE A 8 -6.07 5.67 3.81
N ASP A 9 -5.64 5.94 5.04
CA ASP A 9 -6.48 6.64 6.02
C ASP A 9 -6.79 8.08 5.58
N VAL A 10 -5.83 8.77 4.97
CA VAL A 10 -6.03 10.10 4.37
C VAL A 10 -7.03 10.01 3.22
N LEU A 11 -6.85 9.07 2.28
CA LEU A 11 -7.79 8.85 1.17
C LEU A 11 -9.22 8.60 1.67
N ILE A 12 -9.38 7.77 2.70
CA ILE A 12 -10.69 7.45 3.29
C ILE A 12 -11.34 8.68 3.95
N ARG A 13 -10.54 9.52 4.62
CA ARG A 13 -11.04 10.71 5.32
C ARG A 13 -11.54 11.77 4.32
N GLU A 14 -10.72 12.08 3.33
CA GLU A 14 -10.97 13.13 2.35
C GLU A 14 -11.91 12.67 1.21
N ARG A 15 -11.97 11.35 0.96
CA ARG A 15 -12.80 10.64 -0.03
C ARG A 15 -12.48 10.90 -1.50
N GLN A 16 -12.17 12.13 -1.85
CA GLN A 16 -11.79 12.52 -3.20
C GLN A 16 -10.95 13.79 -3.20
N GLY A 17 -10.17 13.98 -4.24
CA GLY A 17 -9.33 15.17 -4.37
C GLY A 17 -8.13 14.95 -5.27
N VAL A 18 -7.30 15.98 -5.34
CA VAL A 18 -6.07 15.97 -6.14
C VAL A 18 -4.97 15.27 -5.35
N LEU A 19 -4.16 14.44 -6.04
CA LEU A 19 -3.02 13.73 -5.42
C LEU A 19 -2.14 14.66 -4.60
N TYR A 20 -1.84 15.84 -5.14
CA TYR A 20 -1.08 16.86 -4.43
C TYR A 20 -1.63 17.12 -3.03
N ASN A 21 -2.92 17.43 -2.93
CA ASN A 21 -3.54 17.85 -1.68
C ASN A 21 -3.50 16.75 -0.62
N PHE A 22 -3.70 15.48 -0.98
CA PHE A 22 -3.59 14.39 0.00
C PHE A 22 -2.19 14.30 0.61
N ILE A 23 -1.15 14.58 -0.18
CA ILE A 23 0.24 14.47 0.27
C ILE A 23 0.68 15.75 0.97
N SER A 24 0.34 16.94 0.45
CA SER A 24 0.71 18.23 1.04
C SER A 24 0.01 18.47 2.37
N ASP A 25 -1.29 18.24 2.43
CA ASP A 25 -2.12 18.60 3.58
C ASP A 25 -1.91 17.60 4.72
N ALA A 26 -1.52 16.37 4.39
CA ALA A 26 -1.19 15.33 5.35
C ALA A 26 0.32 15.08 5.50
N LYS A 27 1.18 15.97 4.98
CA LYS A 27 2.64 15.79 4.94
C LYS A 27 3.23 15.34 6.29
N ASP A 28 2.87 16.04 7.36
CA ASP A 28 3.33 15.73 8.72
C ASP A 28 2.74 14.42 9.26
N GLY A 29 1.46 14.15 8.98
CA GLY A 29 0.78 12.92 9.37
C GLY A 29 1.34 11.68 8.68
N LEU A 30 1.72 11.83 7.40
CA LEU A 30 2.39 10.81 6.59
C LEU A 30 3.84 10.61 7.05
N GLY A 31 4.47 11.60 7.66
CA GLY A 31 5.88 11.57 8.06
C GLY A 31 6.84 12.01 6.95
N LEU A 32 6.31 12.68 5.92
CA LEU A 32 7.03 13.13 4.74
C LEU A 32 7.79 14.43 5.04
N THR A 33 8.85 14.35 5.82
CA THR A 33 9.72 15.49 6.08
C THR A 33 10.90 15.45 5.12
N SER A 34 11.26 16.58 4.51
CA SER A 34 12.40 16.69 3.59
C SER A 34 13.75 16.45 4.27
N THR A 35 13.77 16.47 5.60
CA THR A 35 14.91 16.14 6.45
C THR A 35 14.96 14.66 6.85
N SER A 36 14.00 13.84 6.41
CA SER A 36 14.01 12.39 6.67
C SER A 36 14.83 11.68 5.61
N ASN A 37 15.79 10.85 6.06
CA ASN A 37 16.57 9.96 5.20
C ASN A 37 15.71 9.01 4.35
N ASN A 38 14.42 8.85 4.66
CA ASN A 38 13.50 7.94 3.96
C ASN A 38 12.43 8.67 3.14
N PHE A 39 12.56 9.98 2.92
CA PHE A 39 11.55 10.77 2.20
C PHE A 39 11.20 10.18 0.83
N PHE A 40 12.21 9.85 0.02
CA PHE A 40 12.02 9.25 -1.30
C PHE A 40 11.38 7.87 -1.24
N GLN A 41 11.82 7.03 -0.31
CA GLN A 41 11.24 5.71 -0.11
C GLN A 41 9.77 5.79 0.28
N GLN A 42 9.40 6.77 1.12
CA GLN A 42 8.02 6.97 1.53
C GLN A 42 7.15 7.50 0.38
N LEU A 43 7.66 8.42 -0.43
CA LEU A 43 6.96 8.89 -1.64
C LEU A 43 6.77 7.77 -2.66
N ASP A 44 7.80 6.96 -2.90
CA ASP A 44 7.73 5.81 -3.78
C ASP A 44 6.67 4.80 -3.29
N GLN A 45 6.65 4.52 -1.99
CA GLN A 45 5.61 3.68 -1.37
C GLN A 45 4.20 4.23 -1.55
N ILE A 46 4.02 5.56 -1.49
CA ILE A 46 2.72 6.20 -1.76
C ILE A 46 2.33 5.99 -3.23
N LEU A 47 3.24 6.26 -4.16
CA LEU A 47 3.01 6.05 -5.60
C LEU A 47 2.68 4.59 -5.92
N TYR A 48 3.41 3.65 -5.32
CA TYR A 48 3.14 2.23 -5.42
C TYR A 48 1.75 1.89 -4.88
N THR A 49 1.39 2.43 -3.71
CA THR A 49 0.07 2.22 -3.09
C THR A 49 -1.05 2.71 -4.01
N ILE A 50 -0.89 3.87 -4.64
CA ILE A 50 -1.87 4.39 -5.60
C ILE A 50 -2.06 3.42 -6.77
N ASN A 51 -0.98 2.98 -7.40
CA ASN A 51 -1.05 2.04 -8.53
C ASN A 51 -1.72 0.71 -8.11
N TYR A 52 -1.41 0.21 -6.92
CA TYR A 52 -1.98 -1.02 -6.39
C TYR A 52 -3.48 -0.87 -6.12
N LEU A 53 -3.91 0.22 -5.48
CA LEU A 53 -5.32 0.48 -5.20
C LEU A 53 -6.14 0.73 -6.49
N GLU A 54 -5.56 1.40 -7.49
CA GLU A 54 -6.18 1.58 -8.81
C GLU A 54 -6.36 0.22 -9.50
N LYS A 55 -5.33 -0.63 -9.51
CA LYS A 55 -5.40 -1.97 -10.11
C LYS A 55 -6.48 -2.86 -9.48
N LEU A 56 -6.78 -2.65 -8.20
CA LEU A 56 -7.82 -3.39 -7.47
C LEU A 56 -9.20 -2.74 -7.56
N ASP A 57 -9.38 -1.70 -8.38
CA ASP A 57 -10.61 -0.91 -8.47
C ASP A 57 -11.06 -0.36 -7.09
N LEU A 58 -10.12 -0.10 -6.18
CA LEU A 58 -10.40 0.47 -4.85
C LEU A 58 -10.39 2.01 -4.86
N ILE A 59 -9.76 2.59 -5.87
CA ILE A 59 -9.81 4.01 -6.20
C ILE A 59 -10.01 4.16 -7.71
N ASN A 60 -10.54 5.30 -8.13
CA ASN A 60 -10.62 5.69 -9.52
C ASN A 60 -9.75 6.93 -9.76
N ILE A 61 -9.03 6.97 -10.87
CA ILE A 61 -8.08 8.04 -11.18
C ILE A 61 -8.49 8.73 -12.48
N GLN A 62 -8.86 10.00 -12.38
CA GLN A 62 -9.04 10.85 -13.54
C GLN A 62 -7.75 11.64 -13.78
N LYS A 63 -7.10 11.32 -14.90
CA LYS A 63 -5.86 11.95 -15.34
C LYS A 63 -6.19 13.29 -16.00
N ASN A 64 -6.62 14.25 -15.18
CA ASN A 64 -7.00 15.57 -15.67
C ASN A 64 -5.75 16.42 -15.90
N SER A 65 -5.60 16.93 -17.13
CA SER A 65 -4.48 17.76 -17.59
C SER A 65 -4.62 19.24 -17.22
N ASP A 66 -5.78 19.66 -16.74
CA ASP A 66 -6.18 21.08 -16.74
C ASP A 66 -6.01 21.76 -15.36
N GLY A 67 -5.54 21.01 -14.37
CA GLY A 67 -5.17 21.57 -13.08
C GLY A 67 -3.87 22.35 -13.21
N LEU A 68 -3.95 23.67 -13.37
CA LEU A 68 -2.82 24.59 -13.29
C LEU A 68 -2.28 24.59 -11.85
N PHE A 69 -1.44 23.60 -11.55
CA PHE A 69 -0.95 23.36 -10.20
C PHE A 69 0.46 23.93 -10.02
N ILE A 70 0.56 25.00 -9.23
CA ILE A 70 1.81 25.71 -8.92
C ILE A 70 2.26 25.27 -7.52
N GLY A 71 2.96 24.15 -7.45
CA GLY A 71 3.52 23.63 -6.20
C GLY A 71 4.57 22.56 -6.51
N ASN A 72 5.73 22.66 -5.86
CA ASN A 72 6.85 21.75 -6.06
C ASN A 72 7.00 20.89 -4.80
N PHE A 73 6.76 19.58 -4.91
CA PHE A 73 6.80 18.65 -3.77
C PHE A 73 8.17 18.59 -3.07
N PHE A 74 9.20 18.95 -3.81
CA PHE A 74 10.59 18.88 -3.40
C PHE A 74 11.17 20.23 -2.98
N ASP A 75 10.32 21.26 -2.84
CA ASP A 75 10.79 22.59 -2.46
C ASP A 75 11.50 22.55 -1.10
N GLY A 76 12.75 23.04 -1.08
CA GLY A 76 13.63 22.97 0.08
C GLY A 76 14.34 21.64 0.35
N TYR A 77 14.20 20.62 -0.50
CA TYR A 77 15.04 19.40 -0.42
C TYR A 77 16.45 19.71 -0.92
N LYS A 78 17.47 19.40 -0.12
CA LYS A 78 18.87 19.40 -0.55
C LYS A 78 19.34 17.94 -0.60
N SER A 79 19.68 17.45 -1.79
CA SER A 79 20.23 16.10 -1.92
C SER A 79 21.56 16.01 -1.19
N GLU A 80 21.74 15.00 -0.36
CA GLU A 80 23.05 14.65 0.20
C GLU A 80 23.84 13.87 -0.87
N GLU A 81 24.32 14.61 -1.88
CA GLU A 81 25.40 14.34 -2.87
C GLU A 81 25.80 12.90 -3.28
N THR A 82 24.96 11.88 -3.13
CA THR A 82 25.24 10.54 -3.66
C THR A 82 24.55 10.35 -5.02
N GLU A 83 25.27 9.79 -5.99
CA GLU A 83 24.78 9.60 -7.37
C GLU A 83 23.49 8.76 -7.43
N GLY A 84 23.34 7.80 -6.50
CA GLY A 84 22.13 7.01 -6.36
C GLY A 84 20.92 7.82 -5.87
N GLU A 85 21.11 8.74 -4.92
CA GLU A 85 20.04 9.61 -4.42
C GLU A 85 19.61 10.64 -5.46
N ILE A 86 20.55 11.16 -6.26
CA ILE A 86 20.24 12.08 -7.38
C ILE A 86 19.37 11.37 -8.42
N SER A 87 19.70 10.12 -8.76
CA SER A 87 18.93 9.34 -9.73
C SER A 87 17.52 9.02 -9.20
N ALA A 88 17.41 8.62 -7.93
CA ALA A 88 16.12 8.38 -7.29
C ALA A 88 15.26 9.65 -7.17
N PHE A 89 15.90 10.79 -6.87
CA PHE A 89 15.26 12.10 -6.82
C PHE A 89 14.65 12.45 -8.18
N LEU A 90 15.43 12.40 -9.27
CA LEU A 90 14.96 12.75 -10.61
C LEU A 90 13.80 11.86 -11.05
N TYR A 91 13.91 10.55 -10.81
CA TYR A 91 12.84 9.60 -11.12
C TYR A 91 11.54 9.92 -10.37
N LEU A 92 11.61 10.15 -9.06
CA LEU A 92 10.43 10.46 -8.26
C LEU A 92 9.89 11.85 -8.58
N GLN A 93 10.75 12.81 -8.88
CA GLN A 93 10.33 14.15 -9.29
C GLN A 93 9.51 14.09 -10.58
N GLU A 94 10.00 13.40 -11.61
CA GLU A 94 9.28 13.20 -12.87
C GLU A 94 7.93 12.53 -12.62
N LYS A 95 7.90 11.42 -11.85
CA LYS A 95 6.66 10.70 -11.55
C LYS A 95 5.66 11.55 -10.76
N MET A 96 6.13 12.34 -9.80
CA MET A 96 5.25 13.23 -9.04
C MET A 96 4.73 14.38 -9.90
N GLU A 97 5.55 14.95 -10.78
CA GLU A 97 5.13 16.01 -11.70
C GLU A 97 4.08 15.53 -12.71
N GLU A 98 4.21 14.30 -13.23
CA GLU A 98 3.20 13.67 -14.09
C GLU A 98 1.87 13.43 -13.37
N ARG A 99 1.91 13.17 -12.06
CA ARG A 99 0.79 12.62 -11.29
C ARG A 99 0.14 13.61 -10.33
N LYS A 100 0.79 14.73 -10.03
CA LYS A 100 0.33 15.67 -9.00
C LYS A 100 -1.10 16.18 -9.23
N SER A 101 -1.51 16.30 -10.49
CA SER A 101 -2.84 16.77 -10.90
C SER A 101 -3.88 15.65 -11.04
N TRP A 102 -3.53 14.40 -10.73
CA TRP A 102 -4.47 13.29 -10.78
C TRP A 102 -5.58 13.50 -9.74
N TRP A 103 -6.82 13.45 -10.22
CA TRP A 103 -7.98 13.43 -9.35
C TRP A 103 -8.26 11.98 -8.94
N ILE A 104 -8.20 11.72 -7.64
CA ILE A 104 -8.43 10.41 -7.05
C ILE A 104 -9.77 10.43 -6.34
N GLU A 105 -10.59 9.43 -6.60
CA GLU A 105 -11.85 9.18 -5.90
C GLU A 105 -11.81 7.77 -5.29
N ILE A 106 -12.21 7.62 -4.02
CA ILE A 106 -12.25 6.30 -3.39
C ILE A 106 -13.51 5.53 -3.76
N ASN A 107 -13.37 4.22 -3.96
CA ASN A 107 -14.51 3.33 -4.11
C ASN A 107 -14.90 2.74 -2.73
N PRO A 108 -16.18 2.32 -2.53
CA PRO A 108 -16.63 1.71 -1.28
C PRO A 108 -15.81 0.47 -0.85
N GLY A 109 -15.18 -0.21 -1.82
CA GLY A 109 -14.28 -1.34 -1.57
C GLY A 109 -13.11 -1.00 -0.64
N LEU A 110 -12.61 0.24 -0.67
CA LEU A 110 -11.46 0.67 0.14
C LEU A 110 -11.76 0.62 1.65
N PHE A 111 -13.00 0.89 2.06
CA PHE A 111 -13.42 0.74 3.45
C PHE A 111 -13.36 -0.72 3.90
N ARG A 112 -13.82 -1.64 3.05
CA ARG A 112 -13.74 -3.09 3.31
C ARG A 112 -12.29 -3.55 3.38
N TYR A 113 -11.46 -3.12 2.43
CA TYR A 113 -10.02 -3.38 2.41
C TYR A 113 -9.35 -2.97 3.73
N LYS A 114 -9.63 -1.75 4.24
CA LYS A 114 -9.14 -1.30 5.55
C LYS A 114 -9.68 -2.16 6.69
N SER A 115 -10.99 -2.43 6.73
CA SER A 115 -11.59 -3.27 7.78
C SER A 115 -11.04 -4.70 7.79
N ASN A 116 -10.58 -5.18 6.64
CA ASN A 116 -9.95 -6.48 6.45
C ASN A 116 -8.47 -6.53 6.83
N GLY A 117 -7.91 -5.43 7.34
CA GLY A 117 -6.50 -5.35 7.71
C GLY A 117 -5.57 -5.11 6.53
N TYR A 118 -6.04 -4.35 5.51
CA TYR A 118 -5.30 -4.02 4.30
C TYR A 118 -4.99 -5.26 3.45
N LYS A 119 -6.03 -6.07 3.23
CA LYS A 119 -6.00 -7.25 2.35
C LYS A 119 -7.27 -7.31 1.53
N THR A 120 -7.16 -7.78 0.29
CA THR A 120 -8.34 -8.06 -0.54
C THR A 120 -9.10 -9.29 0.01
N ASP A 121 -10.35 -9.45 -0.42
CA ASP A 121 -11.13 -10.64 -0.05
C ASP A 121 -10.50 -11.92 -0.62
N GLU A 122 -9.88 -11.85 -1.80
CA GLU A 122 -9.14 -12.94 -2.45
C GLU A 122 -7.89 -13.33 -1.65
N GLU A 123 -7.05 -12.36 -1.25
CA GLU A 123 -5.85 -12.60 -0.42
C GLU A 123 -6.22 -13.22 0.94
N LYS A 124 -7.40 -12.89 1.47
CA LYS A 124 -7.93 -13.50 2.70
C LYS A 124 -8.39 -14.94 2.46
N GLN A 125 -9.00 -15.23 1.32
CA GLN A 125 -9.43 -16.58 0.96
C GLN A 125 -8.24 -17.50 0.71
N GLU A 126 -7.23 -17.05 -0.03
CA GLU A 126 -6.00 -17.82 -0.25
C GLU A 126 -5.29 -18.15 1.07
N TYR A 127 -5.18 -17.18 1.98
CA TYR A 127 -4.58 -17.40 3.29
C TYR A 127 -5.39 -18.41 4.14
N LYS A 128 -6.73 -18.34 4.09
CA LYS A 128 -7.60 -19.33 4.75
C LYS A 128 -7.43 -20.72 4.15
N HIS A 129 -7.35 -20.83 2.83
CA HIS A 129 -7.13 -22.11 2.14
C HIS A 129 -5.77 -22.71 2.50
N LEU A 130 -4.71 -21.90 2.55
CA LEU A 130 -3.38 -22.36 3.00
C LEU A 130 -3.41 -22.90 4.42
N TRP A 131 -4.05 -22.20 5.36
CA TRP A 131 -4.18 -22.68 6.75
C TRP A 131 -5.08 -23.91 6.89
N LEU A 132 -6.14 -24.02 6.10
CA LEU A 132 -6.98 -25.22 6.05
C LEU A 132 -6.21 -26.43 5.51
N THR A 133 -5.38 -26.26 4.48
CA THR A 133 -4.54 -27.32 3.93
C THR A 133 -3.44 -27.73 4.89
N VAL A 134 -2.76 -26.78 5.54
CA VAL A 134 -1.73 -27.11 6.57
C VAL A 134 -2.38 -27.79 7.77
N GLY A 135 -3.53 -27.28 8.23
CA GLY A 135 -4.29 -27.87 9.32
C GLY A 135 -4.76 -29.28 9.01
N SER A 136 -5.21 -29.56 7.78
CA SER A 136 -5.64 -30.91 7.38
C SER A 136 -4.47 -31.89 7.33
N VAL A 137 -3.29 -31.49 6.83
CA VAL A 137 -2.11 -32.35 6.79
C VAL A 137 -1.63 -32.72 8.20
N ILE A 138 -1.58 -31.75 9.12
CA ILE A 138 -1.19 -32.00 10.52
C ILE A 138 -2.21 -32.91 11.20
N LEU A 139 -3.51 -32.64 11.03
CA LEU A 139 -4.57 -33.46 11.62
C LEU A 139 -4.56 -34.88 11.06
N THR A 140 -4.28 -35.06 9.76
CA THR A 140 -4.17 -36.37 9.12
C THR A 140 -2.95 -37.13 9.60
N ALA A 141 -1.80 -36.47 9.82
CA ALA A 141 -0.61 -37.10 10.38
C ALA A 141 -0.82 -37.56 11.83
N ILE A 142 -1.52 -36.76 12.65
CA ILE A 142 -1.86 -37.10 14.04
C ILE A 142 -2.88 -38.25 14.08
N LEU A 143 -3.94 -38.19 13.27
CA LEU A 143 -4.95 -39.25 13.17
C LEU A 143 -4.33 -40.55 12.67
N THR A 144 -3.54 -40.50 11.60
CA THR A 144 -2.83 -41.68 11.08
C THR A 144 -1.93 -42.28 12.15
N GLY A 145 -1.10 -41.48 12.82
CA GLY A 145 -0.21 -41.96 13.88
C GLY A 145 -0.93 -42.55 15.10
N LEU A 146 -2.09 -42.01 15.48
CA LEU A 146 -2.95 -42.59 16.51
C LEU A 146 -3.59 -43.90 16.04
N PHE A 147 -4.05 -43.98 14.80
CA PHE A 147 -4.60 -45.21 14.21
C PHE A 147 -3.54 -46.31 14.10
N THR A 148 -2.32 -46.00 13.64
CA THR A 148 -1.25 -47.00 13.55
C THR A 148 -0.91 -47.57 14.93
N LYS A 149 -0.79 -46.71 15.95
CA LYS A 149 -0.54 -47.16 17.32
C LYS A 149 -1.69 -47.95 17.94
N LEU A 150 -2.94 -47.62 17.61
CA LEU A 150 -4.11 -48.35 18.12
C LEU A 150 -4.26 -49.73 17.48
N PHE A 151 -3.88 -49.89 16.20
CA PHE A 151 -3.96 -51.18 15.49
C PHE A 151 -2.72 -52.07 15.65
N ASP A 152 -1.53 -51.52 15.95
CA ASP A 152 -0.34 -52.31 16.32
C ASP A 152 -0.49 -53.05 17.66
N ILE A 153 -1.46 -52.67 18.50
CA ILE A 153 -1.73 -53.34 19.79
C ILE A 153 -2.62 -54.59 19.61
N TYR A 154 -3.25 -54.78 18.44
CA TYR A 154 -4.21 -55.86 18.17
C TYR A 154 -3.72 -56.92 17.17
N LEU A 155 -2.41 -56.96 16.89
CA LEU A 155 -1.75 -57.96 16.03
C LEU A 155 -0.65 -58.68 16.81
#